data_AF-A0A961CIY9-F1
#
_entry.id   AF-A0A961CIY9-F1
#
_cell.length_a   1.000
_cell.length_b   1.000
_cell.length_c   1.000
_cell.angle_alpha   90.00
_cell.angle_beta   90.00
_cell.angle_gamma   90.00
#
_symmetry.space_group_name_H-M   'P 1'
#
loop_
_entity.id
_entity.type
_entity.pdbx_description
1 polymer ?
#
loop_
_entity_poly.entity_id
_entity_poly.type
_entity_poly.pdbx_seq_one_letter_code
_entity_poly.pdbx_strand_id
1 'polypeptide(L)' 'MARAVGIDLGTTNSVVAVLEGGDPVVVANSEGSRTTPSVVAFARNGEV' A
#
# COMPACT_ATOMS: atom_id res chain seq x y z
N MET A 1 14.01 13.55 4.17
CA MET A 1 14.72 12.26 4.27
C MET A 1 13.76 11.17 3.86
N ALA A 2 14.10 10.38 2.83
CA ALA A 2 13.28 9.22 2.49
C ALA A 2 13.36 8.19 3.62
N ARG A 3 12.21 7.71 4.13
CA ARG A 3 12.15 6.55 5.02
C ARG A 3 12.04 5.30 4.17
N ALA A 4 12.82 4.27 4.50
CA ALA A 4 12.60 2.95 3.94
C ALA A 4 11.22 2.43 4.38
N VAL A 5 10.54 1.71 3.48
CA VAL A 5 9.25 1.07 3.73
C VAL A 5 9.37 -0.42 3.47
N GLY A 6 8.62 -1.22 4.23
CA GLY A 6 8.37 -2.62 3.90
C GLY A 6 7.13 -2.70 3.01
N ILE A 7 7.24 -3.39 1.88
CA ILE A 7 6.11 -3.66 0.98
C ILE A 7 5.94 -5.16 0.89
N ASP A 8 4.78 -5.65 1.33
CA ASP A 8 4.33 -7.00 1.01
C ASP A 8 3.52 -6.92 -0.28
N LEU A 9 4.07 -7.50 -1.36
CA LEU A 9 3.47 -7.50 -2.69
C LEU A 9 2.80 -8.85 -2.96
N GLY A 10 1.68 -9.08 -2.26
CA GLY A 10 0.90 -10.31 -2.41
C GLY A 10 0.07 -10.33 -3.69
N THR A 11 -0.30 -11.54 -4.14
CA THR A 11 -1.09 -11.73 -5.38
C THR A 11 -2.49 -11.13 -5.29
N THR A 12 -3.15 -11.20 -4.13
CA THR A 12 -4.53 -10.70 -3.96
C THR A 12 -4.57 -9.33 -3.27
N ASN A 13 -3.75 -9.16 -2.24
CA ASN A 13 -3.68 -7.93 -1.47
C ASN A 13 -2.21 -7.58 -1.22
N SER A 14 -1.94 -6.28 -1.11
CA SER A 14 -0.65 -5.71 -0.77
C SER A 14 -0.74 -4.85 0.50
N VAL A 15 0.37 -4.71 1.20
CA VAL A 15 0.50 -3.94 2.45
C VAL A 15 1.77 -3.11 2.41
N VAL A 16 1.74 -1.92 3.03
CA VAL A 16 2.94 -1.13 3.29
C VAL A 16 3.07 -0.81 4.78
N ALA A 17 4.29 -0.90 5.29
CA ALA A 17 4.62 -0.60 6.68
C ALA A 17 5.88 0.27 6.80
N VAL A 18 5.94 1.02 7.88
CA VAL A 18 7.09 1.83 8.30
C VAL A 18 7.55 1.42 9.69
N LEU A 19 8.77 1.78 10.07
CA LEU A 19 9.21 1.74 11.46
C LEU A 19 8.92 3.07 12.13
N GLU A 20 8.11 3.06 13.19
CA GLU A 20 7.80 4.20 14.05
C GLU A 20 8.19 3.85 15.49
N GLY A 21 9.07 4.64 16.10
CA GLY A 21 9.52 4.36 17.48
C GLY A 21 10.30 3.05 17.67
N GLY A 22 10.69 2.39 16.57
CA GLY A 22 11.30 1.06 16.59
C GLY A 22 10.32 -0.08 16.30
N ASP A 23 9.01 0.21 16.29
CA ASP A 23 7.96 -0.77 16.04
C ASP A 23 7.43 -0.68 14.59
N PRO A 24 7.06 -1.81 13.97
CA PRO A 24 6.44 -1.82 12.67
C PRO A 24 4.99 -1.35 12.73
N VAL A 25 4.64 -0.35 11.92
CA VAL A 25 3.29 0.20 11.82
C VAL A 25 2.81 0.11 10.37
N VAL A 26 1.63 -0.49 10.18
CA VAL A 26 0.97 -0.57 8.87
C VAL A 26 0.33 0.77 8.53
N VAL A 27 0.61 1.29 7.35
CA VAL A 27 0.07 2.55 6.85
C VAL A 27 -1.27 2.29 6.16
N ALA A 28 -2.29 3.09 6.48
CA ALA A 28 -3.56 3.04 5.76
C ALA A 28 -3.40 3.65 4.36
N ASN A 29 -4.05 3.06 3.37
CA ASN A 29 -4.14 3.61 2.02
C ASN A 29 -5.06 4.85 1.98
N SER A 30 -5.19 5.48 0.81
CA SER A 30 -6.04 6.67 0.62
C SER A 30 -7.52 6.44 0.93
N GLU A 31 -7.97 5.18 0.98
CA GLU A 31 -9.35 4.78 1.29
C GLU A 31 -9.54 4.44 2.79
N GLY A 32 -8.46 4.52 3.58
CA GLY A 32 -8.47 4.19 5.02
C GLY A 32 -8.28 2.71 5.34
N SER A 33 -8.11 1.84 4.33
CA SER A 33 -7.83 0.42 4.51
C SER A 33 -6.35 0.16 4.78
N ARG A 34 -6.04 -0.86 5.59
CA ARG A 34 -4.64 -1.30 5.85
C ARG A 34 -4.13 -2.30 4.82
N THR A 35 -4.96 -2.73 3.89
CA THR A 35 -4.60 -3.58 2.76
C THR A 35 -5.14 -2.96 1.47
N THR A 36 -4.40 -3.09 0.39
CA THR A 36 -4.83 -2.65 -0.95
C THR A 36 -4.97 -3.86 -1.85
N PRO A 37 -6.10 -4.05 -2.58
CA PRO A 37 -6.20 -5.10 -3.59
C PRO A 37 -5.07 -4.97 -4.63
N SER A 38 -4.43 -6.08 -4.97
CA SER A 38 -3.37 -6.12 -5.99
C SER A 38 -3.98 -6.13 -7.39
N VAL A 39 -4.69 -5.06 -7.73
CA VAL A 39 -5.47 -4.92 -8.96
C VAL A 39 -5.08 -3.60 -9.64
N VAL A 40 -4.90 -3.65 -10.95
CA VAL A 40 -4.71 -2.48 -11.81
C VAL A 40 -5.79 -2.52 -12.88
N ALA A 41 -6.47 -1.40 -13.11
CA ALA A 41 -7.52 -1.27 -14.11
C ALA A 41 -7.25 -0.08 -15.02
N PHE A 42 -7.65 -0.22 -16.29
CA PHE A 42 -7.61 0.87 -17.28
C PHE A 42 -9.04 1.16 -17.70
N ALA A 43 -9.54 2.34 -17.35
CA ALA A 43 -10.92 2.70 -17.64
C ALA A 43 -11.09 3.16 -19.10
N ARG A 44 -12.29 2.95 -19.66
CA ARG A 44 -12.57 3.29 -21.08
C ARG A 44 -12.48 4.78 -21.39
N ASN A 45 -12.61 5.63 -20.36
CA ASN A 45 -12.45 7.09 -20.45
C ASN A 45 -10.97 7.54 -20.38
N GLY A 46 -10.01 6.62 -20.25
CA GLY A 46 -8.59 6.91 -20.18
C GLY A 46 -8.05 7.14 -18.77
N GLU A 47 -8.86 6.98 -17.73
CA GLU A 47 -8.40 7.01 -16.33
C GLU A 47 -7.64 5.73 -15.97
N VAL A 48 -6.55 5.89 -15.21
CA VAL A 48 -5.66 4.83 -14.72
C VAL A 48 -5.35 5.08 -13.26
#